data_AF-A0A661K4N4-F1
#
_entry.id   AF-A0A661K4N4-F1
#
_cell.length_a   1.000
_cell.length_b   1.000
_cell.length_c   1.000
_cell.angle_alpha   90.00
_cell.angle_beta   90.00
_cell.angle_gamma   90.00
#
_symmetry.space_group_name_H-M   'P 1'
#
loop_
_entity.id
_entity.type
_entity.pdbx_description
1 polymer ?
#
loop_
_entity_poly.entity_id
_entity_poly.type
_entity_poly.pdbx_seq_one_letter_code
_entity_poly.pdbx_strand_id
1 'polypeptide(L)'
;MKSLIDYFLNEEYAKVERLGDRLAEIDPLINWDAFKPIIAGMYRNKTEKGGRPNIDEVVMIKMLVLQQWYGLSDPELERQVADRISFRKFLGFPDAI
;
A
#
# COMPACT_ATOMS: atom_id res chain seq x y z
N MET A 1 -11.34 -10.35 13.03
CA MET A 1 -12.81 -10.56 12.94
C MET A 1 -13.25 -9.76 11.72
N LYS A 2 -13.73 -10.39 10.63
CA LYS A 2 -14.07 -9.66 9.41
C LYS A 2 -15.23 -8.72 9.71
N SER A 3 -14.96 -7.42 9.74
CA SER A 3 -15.94 -6.38 10.01
C SER A 3 -16.85 -6.20 8.79
N LEU A 4 -18.03 -5.61 9.00
CA LEU A 4 -18.92 -5.20 7.90
C LEU A 4 -18.19 -4.26 6.92
N ILE A 5 -17.27 -3.44 7.42
CA ILE A 5 -16.43 -2.55 6.60
C ILE A 5 -15.47 -3.36 5.71
N ASP A 6 -14.84 -4.41 6.24
CA ASP A 6 -13.92 -5.25 5.48
C ASP A 6 -14.66 -5.97 4.34
N TYR A 7 -15.90 -6.41 4.60
CA TYR A 7 -16.75 -7.01 3.56
C TYR A 7 -17.01 -6.02 2.42
N PHE A 8 -17.48 -4.81 2.73
CA PHE A 8 -17.74 -3.79 1.72
C PHE A 8 -16.48 -3.37 0.95
N LEU A 9 -15.34 -3.26 1.63
CA LEU A 9 -14.06 -2.97 0.97
C LEU A 9 -13.67 -4.06 -0.01
N ASN A 10 -13.80 -5.34 0.37
CA ASN A 10 -13.49 -6.46 -0.51
C ASN A 10 -14.41 -6.50 -1.75
N GLU A 11 -15.70 -6.19 -1.59
CA GLU A 11 -16.63 -6.09 -2.72
C GLU A 11 -16.23 -4.97 -3.69
N GLU A 12 -15.85 -3.79 -3.18
CA GLU A 12 -15.37 -2.69 -4.03
C GLU A 12 -14.02 -3.03 -4.69
N TYR A 13 -13.12 -3.73 -3.99
CA TYR A 13 -11.87 -4.23 -4.56
C TYR A 13 -12.10 -5.22 -5.71
N ALA A 14 -13.07 -6.13 -5.57
CA ALA A 14 -13.43 -7.09 -6.62
C ALA A 14 -14.15 -6.41 -7.80
N LYS A 15 -14.91 -5.35 -7.53
CA LYS A 15 -15.57 -4.53 -8.56
C LYS A 15 -14.56 -3.75 -9.38
N VAL A 16 -13.60 -3.09 -8.75
CA VAL A 16 -12.55 -2.32 -9.43
C VAL A 16 -11.64 -3.23 -10.26
N GLU A 17 -11.32 -4.43 -9.76
CA GLU A 17 -10.57 -5.44 -10.52
C GLU A 17 -11.31 -5.88 -11.79
N ARG A 18 -12.61 -6.14 -11.71
CA ARG A 18 -13.46 -6.46 -12.89
C ARG A 18 -13.53 -5.34 -13.93
N LEU A 19 -13.23 -4.10 -13.55
CA LEU A 19 -13.18 -2.96 -14.45
C LEU A 19 -11.79 -2.76 -15.10
N GLY A 20 -10.82 -3.66 -14.85
CA GLY A 20 -9.49 -3.62 -15.45
C GLY A 20 -8.47 -2.86 -14.61
N ASP A 21 -8.40 -3.15 -13.32
CA ASP A 21 -7.39 -2.54 -12.43
C ASP A 21 -5.99 -3.08 -12.72
N ARG A 22 -5.21 -2.29 -13.48
CA ARG A 22 -3.82 -2.61 -13.83
C ARG A 22 -2.92 -2.80 -12.61
N LEU A 23 -3.22 -2.16 -11.47
CA LEU A 23 -2.42 -2.34 -10.26
C LEU A 23 -2.67 -3.72 -9.65
N ALA A 24 -3.92 -4.21 -9.68
CA ALA A 24 -4.24 -5.57 -9.25
C ALA A 24 -3.60 -6.64 -10.13
N GLU A 25 -3.44 -6.35 -11.44
CA GLU A 25 -2.73 -7.25 -12.36
C GLU A 25 -1.22 -7.28 -12.10
N ILE A 26 -0.60 -6.14 -11.77
CA ILE A 26 0.85 -6.04 -11.57
C ILE A 26 1.27 -6.53 -10.18
N ASP A 27 0.46 -6.29 -9.15
CA ASP A 27 0.80 -6.60 -7.76
C ASP A 27 1.32 -8.04 -7.53
N PRO A 28 0.67 -9.11 -8.05
CA PRO A 28 1.15 -10.47 -7.85
C PRO A 28 2.37 -10.84 -8.69
N LEU A 29 2.75 -10.01 -9.68
CA LEU A 29 3.91 -10.28 -10.55
C LEU A 29 5.24 -9.92 -9.90
N ILE A 30 5.21 -9.18 -8.79
CA ILE A 30 6.40 -8.68 -8.10
C ILE A 30 6.47 -9.30 -6.71
N ASN A 31 7.60 -9.95 -6.41
CA ASN A 31 7.89 -10.37 -5.03
C ASN A 31 8.33 -9.17 -4.21
N TRP A 32 7.37 -8.44 -3.63
CA TRP A 32 7.65 -7.23 -2.86
C TRP A 32 8.47 -7.49 -1.59
N ASP A 33 8.29 -8.64 -0.94
CA ASP A 33 9.05 -8.98 0.26
C ASP A 33 10.56 -9.17 -0.02
N ALA A 34 10.95 -9.40 -1.28
CA ALA A 34 12.35 -9.43 -1.68
C ALA A 34 13.08 -8.09 -1.43
N PHE A 35 12.35 -6.97 -1.35
CA PHE A 35 12.94 -5.66 -1.06
C PHE A 35 13.18 -5.42 0.43
N LYS A 36 12.44 -6.08 1.34
CA LYS A 36 12.58 -5.90 2.79
C LYS A 36 14.02 -6.02 3.29
N PRO A 37 14.82 -7.05 2.95
CA PRO A 37 16.20 -7.13 3.41
C PRO A 37 17.09 -6.02 2.87
N ILE A 38 16.78 -5.46 1.69
CA ILE A 38 17.55 -4.38 1.06
C ILE A 38 17.38 -3.07 1.84
N ILE A 39 16.17 -2.83 2.35
CA ILE A 39 15.83 -1.58 3.05
C ILE A 39 15.64 -1.74 4.56
N ALA A 40 15.99 -2.89 5.13
CA ALA A 40 15.83 -3.21 6.54
C ALA A 40 16.52 -2.22 7.51
N GLY A 41 17.51 -1.48 7.01
CA GLY A 41 18.24 -0.42 7.74
C GLY A 41 17.63 0.98 7.66
N MET A 42 16.49 1.15 6.97
CA MET A 42 15.80 2.45 6.86
C MET A 42 15.36 2.97 8.22
N TYR A 43 14.74 2.11 9.02
CA TYR A 43 14.28 2.44 10.36
C TYR A 43 15.37 2.20 11.40
N ARG A 44 15.77 3.27 12.08
CA ARG A 44 16.81 3.26 13.14
C ARG A 44 16.22 3.23 14.56
N ASN A 45 14.91 3.38 14.68
CA ASN A 45 14.14 3.55 15.92
C ASN A 45 13.47 2.26 16.41
N LYS A 46 14.07 1.08 16.18
CA LYS A 46 13.53 -0.22 16.60
C LYS A 46 13.67 -0.50 18.12
N THR A 47 13.95 0.53 18.91
CA THR A 47 14.20 0.43 20.36
C THR A 47 12.93 0.61 21.18
N GLU A 48 12.87 0.04 22.37
CA GLU A 48 11.73 0.11 23.32
C GLU A 48 11.39 1.54 23.80
N LYS A 49 12.31 2.51 23.65
CA LYS A 49 12.03 3.93 23.87
C LYS A 49 11.21 4.45 22.68
N GLY A 50 9.88 4.30 22.82
CA GLY A 50 8.91 4.32 21.73
C GLY A 50 8.62 5.68 21.07
N GLY A 51 8.06 5.57 19.88
CA GLY A 51 7.39 6.60 19.07
C GLY A 51 6.26 5.93 18.26
N ARG A 52 5.70 6.61 17.25
CA ARG A 52 4.71 6.00 16.34
C ARG A 52 5.34 4.76 15.67
N PRO A 53 4.63 3.62 15.58
CA PRO A 53 5.10 2.47 14.81
C PRO A 53 5.49 2.87 13.39
N ASN A 54 6.54 2.23 12.88
CA ASN A 54 6.98 2.44 11.50
C ASN A 54 5.96 1.83 10.53
N ILE A 55 5.78 2.45 9.37
CA ILE A 55 5.01 1.88 8.27
C ILE A 55 5.78 0.68 7.71
N ASP A 56 5.07 -0.32 7.18
CA ASP A 56 5.69 -1.47 6.54
C ASP A 56 6.56 -1.02 5.35
N GLU A 57 7.77 -1.55 5.27
CA GLU A 57 8.77 -1.21 4.26
C GLU A 57 8.26 -1.42 2.82
N VAL A 58 7.42 -2.44 2.58
CA VAL A 58 6.83 -2.73 1.26
C VAL A 58 5.80 -1.66 0.89
N VAL A 59 4.99 -1.20 1.85
CA VAL A 59 4.02 -0.12 1.59
C VAL A 59 4.73 1.15 1.14
N MET A 60 5.84 1.51 1.80
CA MET A 60 6.65 2.67 1.40
C MET A 60 7.21 2.52 -0.02
N ILE A 61 7.69 1.33 -0.41
CA ILE A 61 8.16 1.09 -1.78
C ILE A 61 7.00 1.21 -2.78
N LYS A 62 5.85 0.59 -2.50
CA LYS A 62 4.69 0.68 -3.38
C LYS A 62 4.20 2.13 -3.53
N MET A 63 4.26 2.94 -2.47
CA MET A 63 3.97 4.37 -2.53
C MET A 63 4.91 5.12 -3.50
N LEU A 64 6.22 4.84 -3.46
CA LEU A 64 7.18 5.42 -4.41
C LEU A 64 6.93 4.97 -5.86
N VAL A 65 6.52 3.71 -6.05
CA VAL A 65 6.11 3.19 -7.36
C VAL A 65 4.89 3.94 -7.89
N LEU A 66 3.86 4.13 -7.07
CA LEU A 66 2.68 4.94 -7.42
C LEU A 66 3.08 6.38 -7.76
N GLN A 67 3.94 6.99 -6.95
CA GLN A 67 4.45 8.33 -7.19
C GLN A 67 5.11 8.46 -8.57
N GLN A 68 5.99 7.52 -8.90
CA GLN A 68 6.74 7.51 -10.16
C GLN A 68 5.86 7.20 -11.38
N TRP A 69 4.97 6.21 -11.28
CA TRP A 69 4.13 5.80 -12.42
C TRP A 69 3.03 6.80 -12.76
N TYR A 70 2.51 7.50 -11.76
CA TYR A 70 1.46 8.50 -11.94
C TYR A 70 1.97 9.94 -11.92
N GLY A 71 3.28 10.16 -11.76
CA GLY A 71 3.90 11.50 -11.77
C GLY A 71 3.42 12.39 -10.62
N LEU A 72 3.19 11.81 -9.45
CA LEU A 72 2.57 12.50 -8.32
C LEU A 72 3.61 13.22 -7.47
N SER A 73 3.23 14.36 -6.88
CA SER A 73 3.98 14.91 -5.75
C SER A 73 3.62 14.14 -4.48
N ASP A 74 4.38 14.35 -3.40
CA ASP A 74 4.10 13.72 -2.11
C ASP A 74 2.70 14.08 -1.56
N PRO A 75 2.27 15.37 -1.53
CA PRO A 75 0.90 15.70 -1.12
C PRO A 75 -0.18 15.17 -2.07
N GLU A 76 0.13 15.04 -3.38
CA GLU A 76 -0.83 14.46 -4.32
C GLU A 76 -0.97 12.96 -4.12
N LEU A 77 0.11 12.25 -3.86
CA LEU A 77 0.08 10.83 -3.56
C LEU A 77 -0.82 10.54 -2.36
N GLU A 78 -0.67 11.30 -1.26
CA GLU A 78 -1.53 11.16 -0.09
C GLU A 78 -3.01 11.35 -0.43
N ARG A 79 -3.34 12.40 -1.19
CA ARG A 79 -4.72 12.65 -1.65
C ARG A 79 -5.25 11.51 -2.52
N GLN A 80 -4.46 11.03 -3.46
CA GLN A 80 -4.87 9.94 -4.36
C GLN A 80 -5.03 8.60 -3.63
N VAL A 81 -4.18 8.30 -2.64
CA VAL A 81 -4.35 7.12 -1.77
C VAL A 81 -5.61 7.25 -0.92
N ALA A 82 -5.93 8.45 -0.44
CA ALA A 82 -7.18 8.72 0.26
C ALA A 82 -8.41 8.60 -0.66
N ASP A 83 -8.32 8.88 -1.96
CA ASP A 83 -9.51 8.89 -2.82
C ASP A 83 -9.71 7.60 -3.63
N ARG A 84 -8.63 6.89 -4.00
CA ARG A 84 -8.70 5.80 -4.98
C ARG A 84 -8.68 4.42 -4.33
N ILE A 85 -9.78 3.68 -4.53
CA ILE A 85 -9.93 2.28 -4.11
C ILE A 85 -8.82 1.36 -4.70
N SER A 86 -8.44 1.54 -5.97
CA SER A 86 -7.36 0.75 -6.59
C SER A 86 -6.01 0.96 -5.90
N PHE A 87 -5.72 2.19 -5.44
CA PHE A 87 -4.47 2.49 -4.74
C PHE A 87 -4.48 1.86 -3.35
N ARG A 88 -5.59 1.98 -2.62
CA ARG A 88 -5.76 1.35 -1.31
C ARG A 88 -5.61 -0.17 -1.38
N LYS A 89 -6.21 -0.81 -2.39
CA LYS A 89 -6.04 -2.25 -2.65
C LYS A 89 -4.58 -2.60 -2.90
N PHE A 90 -3.91 -1.87 -3.80
CA PHE A 90 -2.50 -2.10 -4.14
C PHE A 90 -1.57 -1.97 -2.93
N LEU A 91 -1.86 -1.03 -2.04
CA LEU A 91 -1.11 -0.81 -0.80
C LEU A 91 -1.48 -1.78 0.33
N GLY A 92 -2.45 -2.67 0.14
CA GLY A 92 -2.86 -3.67 1.14
C GLY A 92 -3.71 -3.11 2.28
N PHE A 93 -4.41 -1.99 2.09
CA PHE A 93 -5.34 -1.45 3.08
C PHE A 93 -6.56 -2.39 3.27
N PRO A 94 -7.05 -2.63 4.50
CA PRO A 94 -6.64 -1.99 5.77
C PRO A 94 -5.54 -2.72 6.55
N ASP A 95 -5.05 -3.86 6.08
CA ASP A 95 -4.17 -4.72 6.88
C ASP A 95 -2.72 -4.22 6.94
N ALA A 96 -2.26 -3.50 5.90
CA ALA A 96 -0.86 -3.13 5.73
C ALA A 96 -0.53 -1.65 6.03
N ILE A 97 -1.54 -0.77 6.18
CA ILE A 97 -1.37 0.69 6.37
C ILE A 97 -1.67 1.10 7.81
#